data_AF-A0AAW0XX30-F1
#
_entry.id   AF-A0AAW0XX30-F1
#
_cell.length_a   1.000
_cell.length_b   1.000
_cell.length_c   1.000
_cell.angle_alpha   90.00
_cell.angle_beta   90.00
_cell.angle_gamma   90.00
#
_symmetry.space_group_name_H-M   'P 1'
#
loop_
_entity.id
_entity.type
_entity.pdbx_description
1 polymer ?
#
loop_
_entity_poly.entity_id
_entity_poly.type
_entity_poly.pdbx_seq_one_letter_code
_entity_poly.pdbx_strand_id
1 'polypeptide(L)'
;MAARFTVEEEDGAVPYCLSMVVPLEEYKNFLPLKEMVTTWLVTIAATTRLLITKHGLEGGGRIKGKLVELCDVLVALRSASLDQYPLTPAGRPPDDRRLAEIILTSHLQTMGSTVVVADSPNAANKMVMWIAQFSDPSTLPASRLCLSYTQWPFHPGLYIQGIVRSSSGEVNLSAQKLIQSSRPLTVVDVNRGTVKQTGAPDVHARRNSSALHQELLSLWHDLPDVSAPSESLLEPVRVVAPIVKRFLHDYDRLSSCKNEVRQNFIQAFLRSLQYTALALITWTRHEWSAQRRKSGYGSLRRSLCTVFDLDEVDLRVVLAQAEILEPGFYSYVTSMSQ
;
A
#
# COMPACT_ATOMS: atom_id res chain seq x y z
N MET A 1 17.43 13.44 6.65
CA MET A 1 17.23 12.07 7.16
C MET A 1 18.43 11.22 6.76
N ALA A 2 18.85 10.23 7.56
CA ALA A 2 20.04 9.44 7.26
C ALA A 2 19.86 7.96 7.61
N ALA A 3 20.31 7.09 6.72
CA ALA A 3 20.46 5.66 6.95
C ALA A 3 21.95 5.35 7.18
N ARG A 4 22.29 4.84 8.37
CA ARG A 4 23.66 4.49 8.76
C ARG A 4 23.81 2.97 8.74
N PHE A 5 24.92 2.49 8.23
CA PHE A 5 25.23 1.06 8.15
C PHE A 5 26.73 0.83 8.28
N THR A 6 27.14 -0.39 8.60
CA THR A 6 28.56 -0.78 8.69
C THR A 6 28.90 -1.80 7.61
N VAL A 7 30.13 -1.74 7.12
CA VAL A 7 30.72 -2.71 6.20
C VAL A 7 31.97 -3.28 6.86
N GLU A 8 32.13 -4.59 6.85
CA GLU A 8 33.36 -5.25 7.30
C GLU A 8 34.41 -5.09 6.20
N GLU A 9 35.53 -4.45 6.53
CA GLU A 9 36.71 -4.29 5.68
C GLU A 9 37.93 -4.95 6.37
N GLU A 10 39.08 -5.03 5.69
CA GLU A 10 40.28 -5.71 6.22
C GLU A 10 40.74 -5.16 7.59
N ASP A 11 40.57 -3.86 7.81
CA ASP A 11 40.93 -3.17 9.06
C ASP A 11 39.78 -3.09 10.09
N GLY A 12 38.67 -3.80 9.84
CA GLY A 12 37.49 -3.88 10.71
C GLY A 12 36.24 -3.20 10.16
N ALA A 13 35.23 -3.01 11.02
CA ALA A 13 33.94 -2.48 10.62
C ALA A 13 33.98 -0.95 10.35
N VAL A 14 33.84 -0.56 9.10
CA VAL A 14 33.81 0.85 8.65
C VAL A 14 32.36 1.37 8.58
N PRO A 15 32.05 2.52 9.21
CA PRO A 15 30.71 3.10 9.16
C PRO A 15 30.48 3.92 7.88
N TYR A 16 29.33 3.69 7.26
CA TYR A 16 28.84 4.40 6.08
C TYR A 16 27.48 5.06 6.34
N CYS A 17 27.14 6.06 5.53
CA CYS A 17 25.90 6.83 5.68
C CYS A 17 25.33 7.25 4.33
N LEU A 18 24.04 6.95 4.12
CA LEU A 18 23.24 7.54 3.05
C LEU A 18 22.37 8.64 3.64
N SER A 19 22.58 9.88 3.21
CA SER A 19 21.85 11.04 3.72
C SER A 19 21.04 11.71 2.63
N MET A 20 19.82 12.09 2.99
CA MET A 20 18.98 12.96 2.18
C MET A 20 18.83 14.30 2.89
N VAL A 21 19.23 15.35 2.18
CA VAL A 21 19.19 16.74 2.62
C VAL A 21 17.94 17.38 2.06
N VAL A 22 17.12 17.93 2.94
CA VAL A 22 15.88 18.64 2.58
C VAL A 22 16.02 20.07 3.08
N PRO A 23 15.79 21.09 2.22
CA PRO A 23 15.74 22.48 2.67
C PRO A 23 14.74 22.66 3.80
N LEU A 24 15.05 23.51 4.78
CA LEU A 24 14.17 23.72 5.94
C LEU A 24 12.78 24.21 5.52
N GLU A 25 12.71 24.98 4.45
CA GLU A 25 11.46 25.52 3.86
C GLU A 25 10.52 24.40 3.37
N GLU A 26 11.07 23.29 2.89
CA GLU A 26 10.32 22.14 2.36
C GLU A 26 10.03 21.08 3.43
N TYR A 27 10.47 21.29 4.67
CA TYR A 27 10.36 20.29 5.74
C TYR A 27 8.90 19.90 6.05
N LYS A 28 7.98 20.87 6.00
CA LYS A 28 6.55 20.61 6.23
C LYS A 28 5.93 19.73 5.15
N ASN A 29 6.30 19.97 3.89
CA ASN A 29 5.86 19.18 2.73
C ASN A 29 6.48 17.78 2.76
N PHE A 30 7.68 17.66 3.32
CA PHE A 30 8.40 16.40 3.42
C PHE A 30 7.92 15.49 4.56
N LEU A 31 7.47 16.06 5.69
CA LEU A 31 7.14 15.30 6.90
C LEU A 31 6.15 14.15 6.67
N PRO A 32 5.05 14.32 5.90
CA PRO A 32 4.14 13.23 5.56
C PRO A 32 4.78 12.09 4.76
N LEU A 33 5.86 12.38 4.01
CA LEU A 33 6.57 11.43 3.16
C LEU A 33 7.64 10.63 3.92
N LYS A 34 7.89 10.97 5.20
CA LYS A 34 9.00 10.43 5.99
C LYS A 34 9.02 8.91 6.02
N GLU A 35 7.89 8.26 6.26
CA GLU A 35 7.81 6.80 6.35
C GLU A 35 8.21 6.15 5.01
N MET A 36 7.57 6.57 3.91
CA MET A 36 7.87 6.09 2.57
C MET A 36 9.35 6.26 2.24
N VAL A 37 9.91 7.45 2.45
CA VAL A 37 11.31 7.74 2.12
C VAL A 37 12.26 6.96 3.03
N THR A 38 11.86 6.67 4.27
CA THR A 38 12.66 5.81 5.17
C THR A 38 12.77 4.41 4.60
N THR A 39 11.66 3.82 4.15
CA THR A 39 11.67 2.50 3.50
C THR A 39 12.59 2.49 2.28
N TRP A 40 12.49 3.50 1.40
CA TRP A 40 13.38 3.64 0.25
C TRP A 40 14.85 3.72 0.65
N LEU A 41 15.20 4.58 1.61
CA LEU A 41 16.59 4.72 2.06
C LEU A 41 17.14 3.45 2.71
N VAL A 42 16.32 2.69 3.45
CA VAL A 42 16.71 1.40 4.04
C VAL A 42 17.01 0.37 2.94
N THR A 43 16.15 0.26 1.93
CA THR A 43 16.36 -0.66 0.80
C THR A 43 17.60 -0.28 -0.01
N ILE A 44 17.80 1.01 -0.28
CA ILE A 44 19.00 1.50 -0.98
C ILE A 44 20.23 1.21 -0.12
N ALA A 45 20.22 1.54 1.17
CA ALA A 45 21.35 1.29 2.07
C ALA A 45 21.72 -0.20 2.16
N ALA A 46 20.74 -1.11 2.19
CA ALA A 46 21.00 -2.54 2.16
C ALA A 46 21.71 -2.97 0.86
N THR A 47 21.27 -2.42 -0.28
CA THR A 47 21.90 -2.65 -1.59
C THR A 47 23.31 -2.07 -1.63
N THR A 48 23.48 -0.83 -1.16
CA THR A 48 24.79 -0.14 -1.10
C THR A 48 25.77 -0.90 -0.22
N ARG A 49 25.34 -1.36 0.96
CA ARG A 49 26.17 -2.15 1.87
C ARG A 49 26.74 -3.37 1.14
N LEU A 50 25.88 -4.14 0.48
CA LEU A 50 26.28 -5.33 -0.26
C LEU A 50 27.29 -5.01 -1.38
N LEU A 51 27.03 -3.97 -2.16
CA LEU A 51 27.90 -3.57 -3.26
C LEU A 51 29.26 -3.06 -2.81
N ILE A 52 29.32 -2.32 -1.68
CA ILE A 52 30.59 -1.87 -1.10
C ILE A 52 31.36 -3.07 -0.55
N THR A 53 30.71 -4.02 0.13
CA THR A 53 31.35 -5.26 0.60
C THR A 53 31.99 -6.04 -0.55
N LYS A 54 31.35 -6.07 -1.73
CA LYS A 54 31.82 -6.87 -2.87
C LYS A 54 32.84 -6.16 -3.76
N HIS A 55 32.66 -4.86 -3.98
CA HIS A 55 33.40 -4.09 -5.00
C HIS A 55 34.08 -2.84 -4.45
N GLY A 56 34.11 -2.65 -3.13
CA GLY A 56 34.58 -1.41 -2.51
C GLY A 56 33.74 -0.20 -2.93
N LEU A 57 34.33 1.00 -2.86
CA LEU A 57 33.64 2.26 -3.18
C LEU A 57 33.11 2.34 -4.62
N GLU A 58 33.72 1.62 -5.56
CA GLU A 58 33.23 1.55 -6.96
C GLU A 58 31.84 0.93 -7.06
N GLY A 59 31.52 -0.02 -6.17
CA GLY A 59 30.19 -0.61 -6.05
C GLY A 59 29.11 0.43 -5.72
N GLY A 60 29.48 1.50 -5.00
CA GLY A 60 28.58 2.61 -4.67
C GLY A 60 28.02 3.32 -5.89
N GLY A 61 28.75 3.39 -7.01
CA GLY A 61 28.26 4.03 -8.24
C GLY A 61 27.05 3.32 -8.87
N ARG A 62 26.87 2.02 -8.58
CA ARG A 62 25.79 1.20 -9.16
C ARG A 62 24.41 1.50 -8.56
N ILE A 63 24.32 2.24 -7.46
CA ILE A 63 23.03 2.61 -6.83
C ILE A 63 22.37 3.83 -7.48
N LYS A 64 23.05 4.51 -8.42
CA LYS A 64 22.57 5.76 -9.05
C LYS A 64 21.13 5.63 -9.57
N GLY A 65 20.78 4.51 -10.18
CA GLY A 65 19.42 4.28 -10.70
C GLY A 65 18.34 4.34 -9.61
N LYS A 66 18.57 3.69 -8.46
CA LYS A 66 17.62 3.71 -7.33
C LYS A 66 17.50 5.10 -6.68
N LEU A 67 18.60 5.85 -6.63
CA LEU A 67 18.59 7.24 -6.14
C LEU A 67 17.82 8.17 -7.08
N VAL A 68 18.02 8.03 -8.39
CA VAL A 68 17.27 8.79 -9.40
C VAL A 68 15.78 8.48 -9.30
N GLU A 69 15.41 7.20 -9.17
CA GLU A 69 14.01 6.80 -9.01
C GLU A 69 13.35 7.42 -7.76
N LEU A 70 14.05 7.45 -6.62
CA LEU A 70 13.57 8.14 -5.42
C LEU A 70 13.37 9.65 -5.67
N CYS A 71 14.31 10.30 -6.36
CA CYS A 71 14.17 11.71 -6.73
C CYS A 71 12.96 11.93 -7.65
N ASP A 72 12.75 11.07 -8.65
CA ASP A 72 11.63 11.15 -9.57
C ASP A 72 10.28 11.02 -8.83
N VAL A 73 10.20 10.12 -7.83
CA VAL A 73 9.03 9.99 -6.96
C VAL A 73 8.75 11.30 -6.22
N LEU A 74 9.77 11.91 -5.62
CA LEU A 74 9.62 13.15 -4.86
C LEU A 74 9.21 14.32 -5.76
N VAL A 75 9.76 14.41 -6.97
CA VAL A 75 9.36 15.40 -7.98
C VAL A 75 7.91 15.17 -8.44
N ALA A 76 7.50 13.91 -8.62
CA ALA A 76 6.13 13.56 -8.97
C ALA A 76 5.14 13.97 -7.88
N LEU A 77 5.47 13.70 -6.61
CA LEU A 77 4.61 14.10 -5.48
C LEU A 77 4.55 15.61 -5.33
N ARG A 78 5.65 16.33 -5.53
CA ARG A 78 5.64 17.79 -5.50
C ARG A 78 4.65 18.40 -6.52
N SER A 79 4.50 17.78 -7.68
CA SER A 79 3.71 18.31 -8.79
C SER A 79 2.27 17.78 -8.87
N ALA A 80 2.00 16.59 -8.34
CA ALA A 80 0.71 15.91 -8.53
C ALA A 80 0.16 15.23 -7.27
N SER A 81 0.66 15.57 -6.09
CA SER A 81 0.16 14.99 -4.85
C SER A 81 -1.33 15.27 -4.64
N LEU A 82 -2.07 14.30 -4.08
CA LEU A 82 -3.52 14.41 -3.91
C LEU A 82 -3.94 15.43 -2.85
N ASP A 83 -3.09 15.72 -1.87
CA ASP A 83 -3.36 16.73 -0.83
C ASP A 83 -3.50 18.15 -1.39
N GLN A 84 -3.05 18.38 -2.63
CA GLN A 84 -3.15 19.67 -3.32
C GLN A 84 -4.51 19.86 -4.03
N TYR A 85 -5.36 18.83 -4.10
CA TYR A 85 -6.59 18.86 -4.90
C TYR A 85 -7.84 18.57 -4.06
N PRO A 86 -8.95 19.27 -4.32
CA PRO A 86 -10.23 18.93 -3.69
C PRO A 86 -10.75 17.59 -4.25
N LEU A 87 -10.86 16.58 -3.39
CA LEU A 87 -11.32 15.24 -3.80
C LEU A 87 -12.79 15.24 -4.24
N THR A 88 -13.62 16.13 -3.71
CA THR A 88 -15.03 16.31 -4.08
C THR A 88 -15.24 17.70 -4.67
N PRO A 89 -15.98 17.84 -5.79
CA PRO A 89 -16.72 16.81 -6.55
C PRO A 89 -15.92 16.14 -7.67
N ALA A 90 -14.59 16.30 -7.67
CA ALA A 90 -13.75 15.86 -8.78
C ALA A 90 -13.67 14.33 -8.92
N GLY A 91 -13.63 13.60 -7.80
CA GLY A 91 -13.73 12.15 -7.77
C GLY A 91 -15.13 11.65 -8.12
N ARG A 92 -15.20 10.66 -9.01
CA ARG A 92 -16.46 10.00 -9.39
C ARG A 92 -16.36 8.48 -9.24
N PRO A 93 -17.38 7.83 -8.66
CA PRO A 93 -17.45 6.36 -8.66
C PRO A 93 -17.50 5.84 -10.10
N PRO A 94 -17.13 4.56 -10.33
CA PRO A 94 -17.45 3.90 -11.59
C PRO A 94 -18.95 3.83 -11.78
N ASP A 95 -19.39 3.79 -13.05
CA ASP A 95 -20.81 3.68 -13.39
C ASP A 95 -21.41 2.33 -12.95
N ASP A 96 -20.61 1.26 -12.99
CA ASP A 96 -20.99 -0.03 -12.44
C ASP A 96 -20.90 -0.02 -10.90
N ARG A 97 -22.07 -0.15 -10.28
CA ARG A 97 -22.19 -0.22 -8.83
C ARG A 97 -21.39 -1.37 -8.21
N ARG A 98 -21.46 -2.56 -8.81
CA ARG A 98 -20.76 -3.73 -8.29
C ARG A 98 -19.25 -3.52 -8.35
N LEU A 99 -18.77 -2.86 -9.39
CA LEU A 99 -17.37 -2.49 -9.51
C LEU A 99 -16.95 -1.52 -8.39
N ALA A 100 -17.76 -0.52 -8.06
CA ALA A 100 -17.48 0.39 -6.93
C ALA A 100 -17.35 -0.40 -5.60
N GLU A 101 -18.25 -1.33 -5.35
CA GLU A 101 -18.24 -2.19 -4.16
C GLU A 101 -16.98 -3.07 -4.08
N ILE A 102 -16.55 -3.64 -5.21
CA ILE A 102 -15.34 -4.47 -5.29
C ILE A 102 -14.08 -3.60 -5.08
N ILE A 103 -14.00 -2.43 -5.73
CA ILE A 103 -12.86 -1.53 -5.59
C ILE A 103 -12.70 -1.09 -4.13
N LEU A 104 -13.77 -0.63 -3.49
CA LEU A 104 -13.70 -0.15 -2.11
C LEU A 104 -13.40 -1.29 -1.14
N THR A 105 -13.97 -2.48 -1.35
CA THR A 105 -13.62 -3.68 -0.56
C THR A 105 -12.12 -3.97 -0.66
N SER A 106 -11.60 -4.04 -1.88
CA SER A 106 -10.19 -4.34 -2.14
C SER A 106 -9.28 -3.25 -1.55
N HIS A 107 -9.58 -1.97 -1.78
CA HIS A 107 -8.83 -0.83 -1.26
C HIS A 107 -8.66 -0.89 0.27
N LEU A 108 -9.75 -1.20 0.99
CA LEU A 108 -9.72 -1.30 2.45
C LEU A 108 -8.97 -2.56 2.92
N GLN A 109 -9.10 -3.69 2.21
CA GLN A 109 -8.35 -4.92 2.50
C GLN A 109 -6.86 -4.77 2.23
N THR A 110 -6.47 -3.91 1.29
CA THR A 110 -5.08 -3.60 0.95
C THR A 110 -4.58 -2.32 1.64
N MET A 111 -5.10 -2.04 2.85
CA MET A 111 -4.61 -0.98 3.73
C MET A 111 -4.54 0.41 3.08
N GLY A 112 -5.48 0.71 2.18
CA GLY A 112 -5.57 1.98 1.49
C GLY A 112 -4.62 2.15 0.29
N SER A 113 -3.91 1.10 -0.11
CA SER A 113 -2.96 1.19 -1.23
C SER A 113 -3.59 0.71 -2.54
N THR A 114 -3.60 1.54 -3.58
CA THR A 114 -4.28 1.27 -4.85
C THR A 114 -3.60 1.90 -6.06
N VAL A 115 -3.45 1.11 -7.12
CA VAL A 115 -3.01 1.54 -8.44
C VAL A 115 -4.21 1.55 -9.37
N VAL A 116 -4.45 2.68 -10.02
CA VAL A 116 -5.49 2.84 -11.03
C VAL A 116 -4.85 2.85 -12.41
N VAL A 117 -5.20 1.88 -13.24
CA VAL A 117 -4.79 1.80 -14.64
C VAL A 117 -5.95 2.28 -15.51
N ALA A 118 -5.68 3.21 -16.43
CA ALA A 118 -6.65 3.66 -17.40
C ALA A 118 -6.02 4.05 -18.73
N ASP A 119 -6.83 4.18 -19.78
CA ASP A 119 -6.37 4.60 -21.12
C ASP A 119 -6.22 6.12 -21.25
N SER A 120 -6.63 6.89 -20.24
CA SER A 120 -6.41 8.34 -20.21
C SER A 120 -6.17 8.88 -18.79
N PRO A 121 -5.40 9.98 -18.65
CA PRO A 121 -5.20 10.64 -17.36
C PRO A 121 -6.51 11.05 -16.69
N ASN A 122 -7.49 11.52 -17.47
CA ASN A 122 -8.79 11.95 -16.94
C ASN A 122 -9.58 10.79 -16.32
N ALA A 123 -9.60 9.63 -16.99
CA ALA A 123 -10.26 8.44 -16.45
C ALA A 123 -9.57 7.93 -15.18
N ALA A 124 -8.23 7.88 -15.18
CA ALA A 124 -7.45 7.52 -13.99
C ALA A 124 -7.72 8.48 -12.83
N ASN A 125 -7.65 9.79 -13.07
CA ASN A 125 -7.75 10.81 -12.02
C ASN A 125 -9.12 10.86 -11.36
N LYS A 126 -10.21 10.70 -12.12
CA LYS A 126 -11.57 10.62 -11.53
C LYS A 126 -11.69 9.46 -10.55
N MET A 127 -11.12 8.31 -10.91
CA MET A 127 -11.12 7.11 -10.08
C MET A 127 -10.19 7.27 -8.87
N VAL A 128 -8.96 7.75 -9.07
CA VAL A 128 -7.99 8.05 -8.00
C VAL A 128 -8.60 8.99 -6.96
N MET A 129 -9.21 10.09 -7.39
CA MET A 129 -9.85 11.06 -6.48
C MET A 129 -11.08 10.49 -5.79
N TRP A 130 -11.80 9.55 -6.40
CA TRP A 130 -12.93 8.88 -5.75
C TRP A 130 -12.45 7.94 -4.64
N ILE A 131 -11.46 7.09 -4.95
CA ILE A 131 -10.86 6.14 -3.99
C ILE A 131 -10.25 6.90 -2.80
N ALA A 132 -9.53 8.00 -3.07
CA ALA A 132 -8.87 8.81 -2.05
C ALA A 132 -9.82 9.42 -1.01
N GLN A 133 -11.12 9.53 -1.29
CA GLN A 133 -12.10 9.99 -0.29
C GLN A 133 -12.22 9.01 0.88
N PHE A 134 -11.90 7.73 0.66
CA PHE A 134 -11.96 6.66 1.65
C PHE A 134 -10.60 6.39 2.32
N SER A 135 -9.62 7.27 2.12
CA SER A 135 -8.29 7.15 2.71
C SER A 135 -8.09 8.09 3.89
N ASP A 136 -7.10 7.78 4.73
CA ASP A 136 -6.69 8.69 5.80
C ASP A 136 -6.04 9.95 5.18
N PRO A 137 -6.43 11.17 5.60
CA PRO A 137 -5.87 12.41 5.08
C PRO A 137 -4.33 12.49 5.15
N SER A 138 -3.71 11.86 6.14
CA SER A 138 -2.25 11.81 6.30
C SER A 138 -1.52 11.06 5.17
N THR A 139 -2.25 10.24 4.40
CA THR A 139 -1.70 9.44 3.29
C THR A 139 -1.80 10.13 1.93
N LEU A 140 -2.61 11.19 1.82
CA LEU A 140 -2.81 11.95 0.59
C LEU A 140 -1.53 12.59 0.05
N PRO A 141 -0.61 13.14 0.89
CA PRO A 141 0.68 13.65 0.43
C PRO A 141 1.55 12.60 -0.26
N ALA A 142 1.39 11.32 0.10
CA ALA A 142 2.10 10.17 -0.47
C ALA A 142 1.26 9.43 -1.54
N SER A 143 0.32 10.15 -2.15
CA SER A 143 -0.53 9.68 -3.25
C SER A 143 -0.51 10.69 -4.38
N ARG A 144 -0.77 10.29 -5.63
CA ARG A 144 -0.68 11.20 -6.78
C ARG A 144 -1.69 10.98 -7.89
N LEU A 145 -1.97 12.05 -8.63
CA LEU A 145 -2.66 12.03 -9.92
C LEU A 145 -1.72 11.67 -11.08
N CYS A 146 -2.31 11.33 -12.22
CA CYS A 146 -1.66 11.33 -13.52
C CYS A 146 -1.63 12.75 -14.10
N LEU A 147 -0.46 13.21 -14.53
CA LEU A 147 -0.34 14.42 -15.35
C LEU A 147 -0.39 14.04 -16.83
N SER A 148 -1.07 14.83 -17.65
CA SER A 148 -1.36 14.47 -19.05
C SER A 148 -0.13 14.43 -19.97
N TYR A 149 0.94 15.12 -19.58
CA TYR A 149 2.17 15.25 -20.35
C TYR A 149 3.29 14.31 -19.87
N THR A 150 3.02 13.45 -18.88
CA THR A 150 4.01 12.50 -18.35
C THR A 150 3.48 11.07 -18.35
N GLN A 151 4.31 10.14 -18.82
CA GLN A 151 4.09 8.71 -18.59
C GLN A 151 4.87 8.29 -17.37
N TRP A 152 4.19 8.24 -16.24
CA TRP A 152 4.81 7.85 -14.99
C TRP A 152 4.80 6.32 -14.83
N PRO A 153 5.94 5.71 -14.49
CA PRO A 153 5.96 4.30 -14.12
C PRO A 153 5.27 4.11 -12.79
N PHE A 154 4.96 2.86 -12.46
CA PHE A 154 4.60 2.50 -11.10
C PHE A 154 5.76 2.80 -10.15
N HIS A 155 5.45 3.45 -9.03
CA HIS A 155 6.41 3.67 -7.94
C HIS A 155 5.98 2.95 -6.66
N PRO A 156 6.83 2.08 -6.09
CA PRO A 156 6.53 1.41 -4.84
C PRO A 156 6.49 2.41 -3.67
N GLY A 157 5.59 2.16 -2.73
CA GLY A 157 5.45 2.95 -1.51
C GLY A 157 4.47 4.13 -1.59
N LEU A 158 3.95 4.46 -2.77
CA LEU A 158 2.78 5.36 -2.88
C LEU A 158 1.51 4.65 -2.44
N TYR A 159 0.63 5.37 -1.76
CA TYR A 159 -0.67 4.84 -1.35
C TYR A 159 -1.61 4.74 -2.55
N ILE A 160 -1.96 5.87 -3.18
CA ILE A 160 -2.79 5.86 -4.38
C ILE A 160 -2.01 6.47 -5.54
N GLN A 161 -2.03 5.79 -6.69
CA GLN A 161 -1.45 6.34 -7.91
C GLN A 161 -2.22 5.92 -9.15
N GLY A 162 -2.32 6.83 -10.12
CA GLY A 162 -2.77 6.51 -11.46
C GLY A 162 -1.61 6.14 -12.37
N ILE A 163 -1.86 5.26 -13.34
CA ILE A 163 -0.96 4.90 -14.44
C ILE A 163 -1.77 4.90 -15.74
N VAL A 164 -1.25 5.57 -16.75
CA VAL A 164 -1.89 5.63 -18.07
C VAL A 164 -1.28 4.55 -18.96
N ARG A 165 -2.14 3.74 -19.60
CA ARG A 165 -1.73 2.71 -20.58
C ARG A 165 -1.05 3.38 -21.78
N SER A 166 0.02 2.77 -22.29
CA SER A 166 0.67 3.24 -23.51
C SER A 166 -0.26 3.07 -24.72
N SER A 167 0.05 3.76 -25.82
CA SER A 167 -0.65 3.57 -27.10
C SER A 167 -0.51 2.15 -27.67
N SER A 168 0.53 1.41 -27.29
CA SER A 168 0.70 -0.02 -27.63
C SER A 168 -0.18 -0.95 -26.80
N GLY A 169 -0.93 -0.43 -25.82
CA GLY A 169 -1.78 -1.21 -24.92
C GLY A 169 -1.05 -1.79 -23.70
N GLU A 170 0.27 -1.56 -23.60
CA GLU A 170 1.10 -2.01 -22.51
C GLU A 170 0.94 -1.13 -21.26
N VAL A 171 1.08 -1.75 -20.09
CA VAL A 171 1.05 -1.06 -18.81
C VAL A 171 2.41 -1.27 -18.16
N ASN A 172 3.04 -0.20 -17.71
CA ASN A 172 4.33 -0.26 -17.02
C ASN A 172 4.16 -0.72 -15.57
N LEU A 173 3.72 -1.98 -15.42
CA LEU A 173 3.49 -2.67 -14.15
C LEU A 173 4.22 -4.01 -14.18
N SER A 174 5.39 -4.08 -13.53
CA SER A 174 6.08 -5.35 -13.33
C SER A 174 5.66 -5.98 -12.00
N ALA A 175 5.52 -7.31 -11.96
CA ALA A 175 5.23 -8.05 -10.73
C ALA A 175 6.30 -7.79 -9.65
N GLN A 176 7.57 -7.63 -10.07
CA GLN A 176 8.68 -7.32 -9.19
C GLN A 176 8.51 -5.95 -8.50
N LYS A 177 8.10 -4.91 -9.23
CA LYS A 177 7.86 -3.60 -8.58
C LYS A 177 6.63 -3.62 -7.68
N LEU A 178 5.57 -4.34 -8.07
CA LEU A 178 4.38 -4.48 -7.23
C LEU A 178 4.70 -5.10 -5.87
N ILE A 179 5.54 -6.15 -5.83
CA ILE A 179 5.90 -6.79 -4.56
C ILE A 179 6.84 -5.93 -3.70
N GLN A 180 7.61 -5.00 -4.29
CA GLN A 180 8.48 -4.07 -3.56
C GLN A 180 7.73 -3.05 -2.70
N SER A 181 6.41 -2.91 -2.87
CA SER A 181 5.62 -2.06 -1.98
C SER A 181 5.56 -2.63 -0.57
N SER A 182 5.64 -1.78 0.45
CA SER A 182 5.59 -2.18 1.86
C SER A 182 4.24 -2.74 2.30
N ARG A 183 3.18 -2.45 1.54
CA ARG A 183 1.80 -2.85 1.81
C ARG A 183 1.23 -3.63 0.62
N PRO A 184 0.23 -4.50 0.85
CA PRO A 184 -0.54 -5.07 -0.24
C PRO A 184 -1.12 -3.98 -1.14
N LEU A 185 -1.36 -4.30 -2.41
CA LEU A 185 -1.83 -3.36 -3.41
C LEU A 185 -3.09 -3.88 -4.08
N THR A 186 -4.07 -2.98 -4.25
CA THR A 186 -5.16 -3.17 -5.20
C THR A 186 -4.75 -2.61 -6.56
N VAL A 187 -5.05 -3.32 -7.64
CA VAL A 187 -4.90 -2.87 -9.03
C VAL A 187 -6.29 -2.81 -9.67
N VAL A 188 -6.71 -1.61 -10.02
CA VAL A 188 -7.97 -1.32 -10.69
C VAL A 188 -7.68 -0.99 -12.15
N ASP A 189 -8.18 -1.81 -13.08
CA ASP A 189 -8.19 -1.48 -14.50
C ASP A 189 -9.56 -0.90 -14.85
N VAL A 190 -9.62 0.42 -15.01
CA VAL A 190 -10.88 1.17 -15.22
C VAL A 190 -11.53 0.77 -16.53
N ASN A 191 -10.72 0.66 -17.59
CA ASN A 191 -11.20 0.37 -18.94
C ASN A 191 -11.65 -1.08 -19.10
N ARG A 192 -11.00 -2.02 -18.39
CA ARG A 192 -11.40 -3.44 -18.40
C ARG A 192 -12.43 -3.80 -17.31
N GLY A 193 -12.71 -2.88 -16.38
CA GLY A 193 -13.62 -3.15 -15.26
C GLY A 193 -13.12 -4.26 -14.32
N THR A 194 -11.80 -4.45 -14.21
CA THR A 194 -11.24 -5.54 -13.40
C THR A 194 -10.53 -5.02 -12.16
N VAL A 195 -10.70 -5.73 -11.05
CA VAL A 195 -9.98 -5.47 -9.81
C VAL A 195 -9.19 -6.70 -9.43
N LYS A 196 -7.89 -6.52 -9.19
CA LYS A 196 -7.00 -7.54 -8.67
C LYS A 196 -6.30 -7.00 -7.43
N GLN A 197 -5.83 -7.87 -6.56
CA GLN A 197 -5.04 -7.48 -5.40
C GLN A 197 -3.84 -8.40 -5.21
N THR A 198 -2.80 -7.92 -4.55
CA THR A 198 -1.75 -8.79 -4.03
C THR A 198 -2.27 -9.62 -2.85
N GLY A 199 -1.46 -10.56 -2.36
CA GLY A 199 -1.81 -11.36 -1.19
C GLY A 199 -2.12 -10.51 0.06
N ALA A 200 -2.76 -11.13 1.05
CA ALA A 200 -3.03 -10.53 2.36
C ALA A 200 -1.75 -9.95 3.01
N PRO A 201 -1.86 -9.00 3.97
CA PRO A 201 -0.71 -8.31 4.56
C PRO A 201 0.46 -9.20 4.98
N ASP A 202 0.19 -10.32 5.66
CA ASP A 202 1.22 -11.26 6.12
C ASP A 202 1.92 -11.98 4.95
N VAL A 203 1.15 -12.42 3.95
CA VAL A 203 1.65 -13.09 2.74
C VAL A 203 2.48 -12.11 1.91
N HIS A 204 1.98 -10.88 1.74
CA HIS A 204 2.66 -9.83 1.00
C HIS A 204 3.98 -9.45 1.66
N ALA A 205 4.00 -9.23 2.98
CA ALA A 205 5.22 -8.93 3.72
C ALA A 205 6.28 -10.03 3.58
N ARG A 206 5.88 -11.32 3.66
CA ARG A 206 6.80 -12.44 3.42
C ARG A 206 7.35 -12.46 2.00
N ARG A 207 6.50 -12.22 1.00
CA ARG A 207 6.90 -12.17 -0.42
C ARG A 207 7.81 -10.96 -0.71
N ASN A 208 7.54 -9.79 -0.14
CA ASN A 208 8.39 -8.60 -0.24
C ASN A 208 9.80 -8.88 0.31
N SER A 209 9.89 -9.39 1.54
CA SER A 209 11.17 -9.77 2.16
C SER A 209 11.92 -10.82 1.35
N SER A 210 11.21 -11.82 0.83
CA SER A 210 11.80 -12.87 -0.02
C SER A 210 12.32 -12.30 -1.34
N ALA A 211 11.56 -11.39 -1.97
CA ALA A 211 11.95 -10.74 -3.22
C ALA A 211 13.19 -9.85 -3.03
N LEU A 212 13.24 -9.06 -1.95
CA LEU A 212 14.42 -8.27 -1.60
C LEU A 212 15.63 -9.17 -1.34
N HIS A 213 15.45 -10.28 -0.60
CA HIS A 213 16.53 -11.23 -0.36
C HIS A 213 17.06 -11.84 -1.66
N GLN A 214 16.17 -12.22 -2.58
CA GLN A 214 16.55 -12.74 -3.90
C GLN A 214 17.28 -11.69 -4.76
N GLU A 215 16.84 -10.44 -4.74
CA GLU A 215 17.52 -9.32 -5.42
C GLU A 215 18.93 -9.10 -4.86
N LEU A 216 19.10 -9.19 -3.54
CA LEU A 216 20.43 -9.07 -2.92
C LEU A 216 21.33 -10.26 -3.27
N LEU A 217 20.78 -11.48 -3.31
CA LEU A 217 21.53 -12.67 -3.73
C LEU A 217 21.94 -12.62 -5.20
N SER A 218 21.06 -12.16 -6.10
CA SER A 218 21.41 -12.02 -7.52
C SER A 218 22.54 -11.02 -7.72
N LEU A 219 22.48 -9.87 -7.01
CA LEU A 219 23.57 -8.88 -7.00
C LEU A 219 24.88 -9.46 -6.42
N TRP A 220 24.80 -10.27 -5.35
CA TRP A 220 25.98 -10.90 -4.77
C TRP A 220 26.66 -11.88 -5.73
N HIS A 221 25.88 -12.65 -6.49
CA HIS A 221 26.39 -13.68 -7.40
C HIS A 221 26.53 -13.22 -8.86
N ASP A 222 26.29 -11.94 -9.17
CA ASP A 222 26.23 -11.39 -10.54
C ASP A 222 25.28 -12.18 -11.47
N LEU A 223 24.19 -12.69 -10.90
CA LEU A 223 23.16 -13.39 -11.67
C LEU A 223 22.28 -12.36 -12.40
N PRO A 224 21.77 -12.70 -13.60
CA PRO A 224 20.76 -11.87 -14.24
C PRO A 224 19.56 -11.72 -13.31
N ASP A 225 18.91 -10.55 -13.35
CA ASP A 225 17.72 -10.27 -12.54
C ASP A 225 16.71 -11.40 -12.71
N VAL A 226 16.56 -12.21 -11.66
CA VAL A 226 15.60 -13.31 -11.66
C VAL A 226 14.23 -12.66 -11.55
N SER A 227 13.51 -12.61 -12.67
CA SER A 227 12.12 -12.17 -12.67
C SER A 227 11.35 -13.01 -11.65
N ALA A 228 10.81 -12.37 -10.62
CA ALA A 228 9.95 -13.03 -9.65
C ALA A 228 8.86 -13.81 -10.43
N PRO A 229 8.53 -15.05 -10.01
CA PRO A 229 7.56 -15.86 -10.75
C PRO A 229 6.24 -15.08 -10.94
N SER A 230 5.94 -14.79 -12.19
CA SER A 230 4.92 -13.83 -12.62
C SER A 230 3.48 -14.32 -12.44
N GLU A 231 3.26 -15.63 -12.25
CA GLU A 231 1.94 -16.23 -12.47
C GLU A 231 0.98 -16.24 -11.27
N SER A 232 1.35 -15.76 -10.07
CA SER A 232 0.39 -15.73 -8.94
C SER A 232 0.50 -14.54 -7.98
N LEU A 233 1.02 -13.39 -8.43
CA LEU A 233 1.09 -12.21 -7.54
C LEU A 233 -0.28 -11.56 -7.33
N LEU A 234 -1.05 -11.42 -8.42
CA LEU A 234 -2.31 -10.69 -8.45
C LEU A 234 -3.50 -11.64 -8.53
N GLU A 235 -4.34 -11.61 -7.50
CA GLU A 235 -5.55 -12.40 -7.38
C GLU A 235 -6.78 -11.56 -7.73
N PRO A 236 -7.71 -12.03 -8.58
CA PRO A 236 -8.92 -11.29 -8.91
C PRO A 236 -9.85 -11.18 -7.69
N VAL A 237 -10.36 -9.98 -7.42
CA VAL A 237 -11.31 -9.75 -6.34
C VAL A 237 -12.73 -9.89 -6.88
N ARG A 238 -13.48 -10.86 -6.35
CA ARG A 238 -14.86 -11.15 -6.80
C ARG A 238 -15.91 -11.02 -5.70
N VAL A 239 -15.46 -11.00 -4.44
CA VAL A 239 -16.34 -11.00 -3.27
C VAL A 239 -16.33 -9.62 -2.64
N VAL A 240 -17.53 -9.10 -2.37
CA VAL A 240 -17.74 -7.79 -1.75
C VAL A 240 -17.94 -7.97 -0.25
N ALA A 241 -17.31 -7.11 0.54
CA ALA A 241 -17.53 -7.03 1.98
C ALA A 241 -18.96 -6.52 2.27
N PRO A 242 -19.81 -7.27 3.01
CA PRO A 242 -21.15 -6.83 3.38
C PRO A 242 -21.17 -5.44 4.03
N ILE A 243 -20.18 -5.10 4.86
CA ILE A 243 -20.07 -3.77 5.48
C ILE A 243 -19.90 -2.66 4.43
N VAL A 244 -19.12 -2.91 3.37
CA VAL A 244 -18.89 -1.97 2.26
C VAL A 244 -20.15 -1.85 1.40
N LYS A 245 -20.83 -2.96 1.13
CA LYS A 245 -22.10 -2.97 0.38
C LYS A 245 -23.17 -2.14 1.09
N ARG A 246 -23.34 -2.33 2.40
CA ARG A 246 -24.28 -1.56 3.23
C ARG A 246 -23.91 -0.08 3.25
N PHE A 247 -22.65 0.23 3.52
CA PHE A 247 -22.14 1.60 3.55
C PHE A 247 -22.40 2.34 2.24
N LEU A 248 -22.02 1.75 1.10
CA LEU A 248 -22.21 2.40 -0.18
C LEU A 248 -23.70 2.56 -0.52
N HIS A 249 -24.56 1.63 -0.11
CA HIS A 249 -26.00 1.73 -0.36
C HIS A 249 -26.60 2.94 0.37
N ASP A 250 -26.16 3.17 1.60
CA ASP A 250 -26.59 4.32 2.40
C ASP A 250 -25.94 5.61 1.88
N TYR A 251 -24.70 5.55 1.41
CA TYR A 251 -24.00 6.67 0.79
C TYR A 251 -24.73 7.21 -0.44
N ASP A 252 -25.27 6.34 -1.30
CA ASP A 252 -25.99 6.76 -2.51
C ASP A 252 -27.28 7.53 -2.18
N ARG A 253 -27.92 7.18 -1.05
CA ARG A 253 -29.11 7.89 -0.55
C ARG A 253 -28.79 9.32 -0.11
N LEU A 254 -27.53 9.62 0.16
CA LEU A 254 -27.04 10.96 0.50
C LEU A 254 -26.66 11.79 -0.75
N SER A 255 -26.92 11.30 -1.96
CA SER A 255 -26.57 11.99 -3.22
C SER A 255 -27.21 13.38 -3.36
N SER A 256 -28.42 13.58 -2.79
CA SER A 256 -29.11 14.88 -2.77
C SER A 256 -28.66 15.81 -1.63
N CYS A 257 -27.83 15.33 -0.71
CA CYS A 257 -27.34 16.10 0.42
C CYS A 257 -26.13 16.96 0.05
N LYS A 258 -25.81 17.95 0.88
CA LYS A 258 -24.59 18.75 0.74
C LYS A 258 -23.35 17.84 0.83
N ASN A 259 -22.29 18.21 0.11
CA ASN A 259 -21.02 17.45 0.09
C ASN A 259 -20.43 17.23 1.49
N GLU A 260 -20.57 18.18 2.40
CA GLU A 260 -20.13 18.06 3.80
C GLU A 260 -20.77 16.88 4.53
N VAL A 261 -22.05 16.60 4.28
CA VAL A 261 -22.76 15.47 4.89
C VAL A 261 -22.17 14.15 4.41
N ARG A 262 -21.91 14.05 3.09
CA ARG A 262 -21.29 12.87 2.49
C ARG A 262 -19.88 12.64 3.01
N GLN A 263 -19.08 13.71 3.16
CA GLN A 263 -17.75 13.63 3.73
C GLN A 263 -17.78 13.20 5.20
N ASN A 264 -18.67 13.78 6.01
CA ASN A 264 -18.84 13.38 7.40
C ASN A 264 -19.30 11.91 7.53
N PHE A 265 -20.14 11.44 6.62
CA PHE A 265 -20.58 10.05 6.56
C PHE A 265 -19.42 9.09 6.24
N ILE A 266 -18.56 9.44 5.27
CA ILE A 266 -17.33 8.68 4.98
C ILE A 266 -16.42 8.64 6.21
N GLN A 267 -16.17 9.78 6.85
CA GLN A 267 -15.33 9.86 8.05
C GLN A 267 -15.91 9.08 9.24
N ALA A 268 -17.24 9.05 9.40
CA ALA A 268 -17.89 8.21 10.40
C ALA A 268 -17.67 6.71 10.11
N PHE A 269 -17.80 6.30 8.85
CA PHE A 269 -17.54 4.93 8.43
C PHE A 269 -16.09 4.51 8.68
N LEU A 270 -15.10 5.31 8.24
CA LEU A 270 -13.68 4.99 8.47
C LEU A 270 -13.34 4.90 9.96
N ARG A 271 -13.86 5.82 10.79
CA ARG A 271 -13.69 5.76 12.24
C ARG A 271 -14.32 4.51 12.85
N SER A 272 -15.49 4.09 12.37
CA SER A 272 -16.12 2.86 12.85
C SER A 272 -15.23 1.64 12.62
N LEU A 273 -14.60 1.52 11.43
CA LEU A 273 -13.66 0.44 11.13
C LEU A 273 -12.44 0.48 12.07
N GLN A 274 -11.88 1.66 12.34
CA GLN A 274 -10.76 1.83 13.25
C GLN A 274 -11.12 1.45 14.69
N TYR A 275 -12.29 1.84 15.18
CA TYR A 275 -12.76 1.46 16.52
C TYR A 275 -13.00 -0.03 16.64
N THR A 276 -13.60 -0.67 15.62
CA THR A 276 -13.76 -2.12 15.59
C THR A 276 -12.40 -2.83 15.57
N ALA A 277 -11.43 -2.33 14.81
CA ALA A 277 -10.06 -2.87 14.79
C ALA A 277 -9.36 -2.76 16.15
N LEU A 278 -9.48 -1.61 16.82
CA LEU A 278 -8.95 -1.43 18.17
C LEU A 278 -9.62 -2.35 19.20
N ALA A 279 -10.93 -2.51 19.10
CA ALA A 279 -11.68 -3.42 19.97
C ALA A 279 -11.24 -4.88 19.73
N LEU A 280 -11.01 -5.28 18.48
CA LEU A 280 -10.50 -6.59 18.09
C LEU A 280 -9.12 -6.86 18.69
N ILE A 281 -8.19 -5.90 18.58
CA ILE A 281 -6.85 -5.96 19.18
C ILE A 281 -6.94 -6.12 20.70
N THR A 282 -7.68 -5.23 21.37
CA THR A 282 -7.82 -5.23 22.84
C THR A 282 -8.46 -6.52 23.33
N TRP A 283 -9.52 -6.98 22.67
CA TRP A 283 -10.19 -8.24 23.00
C TRP A 283 -9.25 -9.44 22.86
N THR A 284 -8.47 -9.48 21.78
CA THR A 284 -7.50 -10.55 21.54
C THR A 284 -6.42 -10.59 22.64
N ARG A 285 -5.96 -9.43 23.12
CA ARG A 285 -4.95 -9.34 24.18
C ARG A 285 -5.47 -9.80 25.56
N HIS A 286 -6.70 -9.43 25.89
CA HIS A 286 -7.22 -9.63 27.25
C HIS A 286 -8.10 -10.87 27.42
N GLU A 287 -8.92 -11.19 26.41
CA GLU A 287 -9.99 -12.19 26.56
C GLU A 287 -9.66 -13.51 25.86
N TRP A 288 -8.81 -13.51 24.84
CA TRP A 288 -8.54 -14.72 24.05
C TRP A 288 -8.03 -15.90 24.88
N SER A 289 -7.13 -15.65 25.83
CA SER A 289 -6.55 -16.71 26.68
C SER A 289 -7.60 -17.41 27.56
N ALA A 290 -8.63 -16.68 27.99
CA ALA A 290 -9.74 -17.20 28.77
C ALA A 290 -10.79 -17.85 27.85
N GLN A 291 -11.09 -17.23 26.71
CA GLN A 291 -12.04 -17.74 25.72
C GLN A 291 -11.58 -19.06 25.10
N ARG A 292 -10.29 -19.19 24.76
CA ARG A 292 -9.71 -20.42 24.20
C ARG A 292 -9.91 -21.63 25.13
N ARG A 293 -9.84 -21.41 26.45
CA ARG A 293 -10.06 -22.45 27.47
C ARG A 293 -11.55 -22.82 27.63
N LYS A 294 -12.46 -21.87 27.43
CA LYS A 294 -13.90 -22.05 27.64
C LYS A 294 -14.66 -22.55 26.42
N SER A 295 -14.27 -22.10 25.24
CA SER A 295 -15.16 -22.09 24.08
C SER A 295 -14.92 -23.23 23.08
N GLY A 296 -13.85 -24.03 23.24
CA GLY A 296 -13.53 -25.11 22.31
C GLY A 296 -13.18 -24.67 20.88
N TYR A 297 -13.13 -23.35 20.60
CA TYR A 297 -12.71 -22.84 19.30
C TYR A 297 -11.21 -23.07 19.14
N GLY A 298 -10.85 -23.91 18.17
CA GLY A 298 -9.45 -24.12 17.77
C GLY A 298 -8.85 -22.95 17.00
N SER A 299 -9.66 -22.02 16.48
CA SER A 299 -9.22 -20.94 15.58
C SER A 299 -9.65 -19.57 16.10
N LEU A 300 -8.66 -18.70 16.34
CA LEU A 300 -8.87 -17.31 16.76
C LEU A 300 -9.76 -16.56 15.75
N ARG A 301 -9.51 -16.75 14.44
CA ARG A 301 -10.30 -16.11 13.38
C ARG A 301 -11.79 -16.37 13.50
N ARG A 302 -12.19 -17.62 13.75
CA ARG A 302 -13.61 -17.98 13.91
C ARG A 302 -14.22 -17.31 15.14
N SER A 303 -13.48 -17.24 16.25
CA SER A 303 -13.96 -16.54 17.45
C SER A 303 -14.14 -15.04 17.21
N LEU A 304 -13.25 -14.40 16.45
CA LEU A 304 -13.39 -12.99 16.08
C LEU A 304 -14.64 -12.75 15.23
N CYS A 305 -14.92 -13.60 14.23
CA CYS A 305 -16.16 -13.53 13.45
C CYS A 305 -17.40 -13.60 14.35
N THR A 306 -17.43 -14.55 15.28
CA THR A 306 -18.59 -14.74 16.17
C THR A 306 -18.77 -13.59 17.17
N VAL A 307 -17.68 -13.13 17.80
CA VAL A 307 -17.76 -12.11 18.88
C VAL A 307 -18.13 -10.74 18.32
N PHE A 308 -17.62 -10.39 17.14
CA PHE A 308 -17.85 -9.09 16.52
C PHE A 308 -18.96 -9.09 15.46
N ASP A 309 -19.66 -10.23 15.28
CA ASP A 309 -20.68 -10.42 14.24
C ASP A 309 -20.18 -10.03 12.84
N LEU A 310 -19.00 -10.53 12.48
CA LEU A 310 -18.33 -10.22 11.23
C LEU A 310 -18.32 -11.43 10.30
N ASP A 311 -18.69 -11.20 9.04
CA ASP A 311 -18.44 -12.16 7.97
C ASP A 311 -16.93 -12.24 7.66
N GLU A 312 -16.50 -13.34 7.05
CA GLU A 312 -15.09 -13.60 6.72
C GLU A 312 -14.44 -12.54 5.83
N VAL A 313 -15.22 -11.81 5.05
CA VAL A 313 -14.76 -10.73 4.16
C VAL A 313 -14.68 -9.40 4.90
N ASP A 314 -15.63 -9.14 5.80
CA ASP A 314 -15.63 -7.98 6.69
C ASP A 314 -14.48 -8.08 7.70
N LEU A 315 -14.21 -9.28 8.23
CA LEU A 315 -13.07 -9.51 9.10
C LEU A 315 -11.76 -9.15 8.40
N ARG A 316 -11.57 -9.43 7.10
CA ARG A 316 -10.35 -9.03 6.38
C ARG A 316 -10.21 -7.51 6.28
N VAL A 317 -11.32 -6.79 6.09
CA VAL A 317 -11.33 -5.32 6.08
C VAL A 317 -10.89 -4.79 7.45
N VAL A 318 -11.46 -5.31 8.53
CA VAL A 318 -11.13 -4.89 9.90
C VAL A 318 -9.71 -5.30 10.29
N LEU A 319 -9.25 -6.49 9.92
CA LEU A 319 -7.89 -6.95 10.18
C LEU A 319 -6.84 -6.11 9.41
N ALA A 320 -7.15 -5.63 8.21
CA ALA A 320 -6.28 -4.69 7.50
C ALA A 320 -6.13 -3.37 8.26
N GLN A 321 -7.20 -2.87 8.89
CA GLN A 321 -7.13 -1.70 9.78
C GLN A 321 -6.36 -2.02 11.07
N ALA A 322 -6.54 -3.22 11.63
CA ALA A 322 -5.78 -3.66 12.80
C ALA A 322 -4.29 -3.74 12.51
N GLU A 323 -3.88 -4.19 11.32
CA GLU A 323 -2.48 -4.21 10.87
C GLU A 323 -1.88 -2.80 10.74
N ILE A 324 -2.70 -1.79 10.37
CA ILE A 324 -2.25 -0.38 10.35
C ILE A 324 -1.99 0.12 11.78
N LEU A 325 -2.86 -0.24 12.73
CA LEU A 325 -2.75 0.19 14.13
C LEU A 325 -1.65 -0.57 14.90
N GLU A 326 -1.48 -1.85 14.62
CA GLU A 326 -0.51 -2.74 15.25
C GLU A 326 0.11 -3.66 14.19
N PRO A 327 1.26 -3.28 13.60
CA PRO A 327 1.96 -4.09 12.61
C PRO A 327 2.31 -5.48 13.15
N GLY A 328 2.05 -6.52 12.35
CA GLY A 328 2.22 -7.92 12.70
C GLY A 328 0.97 -8.59 13.30
N PHE A 329 -0.08 -7.82 13.63
CA PHE A 329 -1.31 -8.36 14.18
C PHE A 329 -2.03 -9.31 13.20
N TYR A 330 -2.06 -8.99 11.91
CA TYR A 330 -2.64 -9.85 10.88
C TYR A 330 -1.94 -11.21 10.85
N SER A 331 -0.60 -11.21 10.88
CA SER A 331 0.19 -12.44 10.92
C SER A 331 -0.09 -13.25 12.18
N TYR A 332 -0.22 -12.59 13.34
CA TYR A 332 -0.55 -13.26 14.61
C TYR A 332 -1.91 -13.98 14.56
N VAL A 333 -2.94 -13.32 14.01
CA VAL A 333 -4.27 -13.94 13.88
C VAL A 333 -4.23 -15.13 12.92
N THR A 334 -3.50 -15.01 11.80
CA THR A 334 -3.39 -16.11 10.83
C THR A 334 -2.62 -17.32 11.37
N SER A 335 -1.56 -17.13 12.17
CA SER A 335 -0.79 -18.23 12.75
C SER A 335 -1.55 -18.97 13.85
N MET A 336 -2.38 -18.27 14.62
CA MET A 336 -3.25 -18.84 15.67
C MET A 336 -4.56 -19.45 15.13
N SER A 337 -4.70 -19.53 13.80
CA SER A 337 -5.89 -20.06 13.13
C SER A 337 -5.62 -21.36 12.35
N GLN A 338 -4.36 -21.83 12.32
CA GLN A 338 -3.92 -23.13 11.80
C GLN A 338 -3.89 -24.16 12.92
#